data_AF-A0A532UVW3-F1
#
_entry.id   AF-A0A532UVW3-F1
#
_cell.length_a   1.000
_cell.length_b   1.000
_cell.length_c   1.000
_cell.angle_alpha   90.00
_cell.angle_beta   90.00
_cell.angle_gamma   90.00
#
_symmetry.space_group_name_H-M   'P 1'
#
loop_
_entity.id
_entity.type
_entity.pdbx_description
1 polymer ?
#
loop_
_entity_poly.entity_id
_entity_poly.type
_entity_poly.pdbx_seq_one_letter_code
_entity_poly.pdbx_strand_id
1 'polypeptide(L)'
;MTSNGSIQTKTNVLIIYTGGTIGMTPKDADNPASPLTPAPLDELLQYAPRLERIQSQIEIHYEAAFDTPLDSSNVAPLHWVEMARIIAKNYDKYDGFVILHGTDTMAFTASGLAFILNNLSKPVVITGSQLPISAIRTDAVQNLVSAIYLAGYKAFGIPPIPEVILCFSDRILRGCRATKVSTIDYIGFDSPNFPPLGSIGKQIKINEKLIRPMPEDGQNFFISEELAWEVMQKAEVLNIGLFPGFKASQLETMLNLPNVKGVVLRTFGAGNAPGDPEFLQAIDSAIHGESECLILSVTQCRKGMVEMGRYAASSGLLESGVLSGLDMTEEAAMAKLYWTLGTQLEGGRSEQLQISQRGEQSQNLFNLSYGKGGSEGQPVDIFRATKIPDYRLDWRKISRAVVRLCGVRIAGASIGDTITVRIFMNKPAATAKTPRDNERCVAELQAEWDGEALNFIQEIASRKTKTVISQGKIILSVVPQDGVKIWFDGLYLALFAEADY
;
A
#
# COMPACT_ATOMS: atom_id res chain seq x y z
N MET A 1 -22.99 -30.72 -44.33
CA MET A 1 -22.80 -29.70 -43.27
C MET A 1 -21.53 -30.05 -42.53
N THR A 2 -20.43 -29.46 -42.95
CA THR A 2 -19.10 -29.64 -42.34
C THR A 2 -19.04 -28.83 -41.06
N SER A 3 -18.98 -29.51 -39.92
CA SER A 3 -18.71 -28.90 -38.63
C SER A 3 -17.30 -28.35 -38.63
N ASN A 4 -17.16 -27.02 -38.69
CA ASN A 4 -15.93 -26.33 -38.33
C ASN A 4 -15.68 -26.57 -36.83
N GLY A 5 -14.94 -27.64 -36.51
CA GLY A 5 -14.33 -27.78 -35.21
C GLY A 5 -13.26 -26.71 -35.08
N SER A 6 -13.59 -25.61 -34.41
CA SER A 6 -12.56 -24.70 -33.91
C SER A 6 -11.64 -25.53 -33.02
N ILE A 7 -10.37 -25.66 -33.42
CA ILE A 7 -9.32 -26.20 -32.54
C ILE A 7 -9.28 -25.26 -31.33
N GLN A 8 -9.91 -25.67 -30.24
CA GLN A 8 -9.85 -24.92 -28.99
C GLN A 8 -8.42 -25.06 -28.50
N THR A 9 -7.61 -24.01 -28.70
CA THR A 9 -6.25 -23.95 -28.18
C THR A 9 -6.32 -24.20 -26.68
N LYS A 10 -5.64 -25.25 -26.20
CA LYS A 10 -5.57 -25.56 -24.77
C LYS A 10 -5.06 -24.34 -24.01
N THR A 11 -5.65 -24.08 -22.85
CA THR A 11 -5.19 -23.00 -21.96
C THR A 11 -3.84 -23.39 -21.37
N ASN A 12 -2.84 -22.51 -21.44
CA ASN A 12 -1.47 -22.78 -21.00
C ASN A 12 -1.20 -22.12 -19.66
N VAL A 13 -0.67 -22.87 -18.69
CA VAL A 13 -0.32 -22.38 -17.36
C VAL A 13 1.17 -22.65 -17.11
N LEU A 14 1.90 -21.61 -16.68
CA LEU A 14 3.28 -21.76 -16.22
C LEU A 14 3.33 -21.78 -14.70
N ILE A 15 3.93 -22.84 -14.14
CA ILE A 15 4.20 -22.97 -12.71
C ILE A 15 5.67 -22.63 -12.46
N ILE A 16 5.89 -21.55 -11.71
CA ILE A 16 7.19 -21.05 -11.31
C ILE A 16 7.49 -21.59 -9.90
N TYR A 17 8.51 -22.44 -9.77
CA TYR A 17 8.88 -23.05 -8.51
C TYR A 17 10.01 -22.27 -7.84
N THR A 18 9.71 -21.61 -6.71
CA THR A 18 10.71 -20.81 -5.97
C THR A 18 11.33 -21.59 -4.81
N GLY A 19 10.72 -22.70 -4.39
CA GLY A 19 11.05 -23.46 -3.19
C GLY A 19 9.91 -23.48 -2.17
N GLY A 20 10.28 -23.50 -0.88
CA GLY A 20 9.35 -23.56 0.23
C GLY A 20 8.78 -24.94 0.56
N THR A 21 8.05 -25.02 1.68
CA THR A 21 7.55 -26.26 2.30
C THR A 21 6.84 -27.20 1.34
N ILE A 22 6.05 -26.66 0.39
CA ILE A 22 5.33 -27.46 -0.61
C ILE A 22 6.25 -28.36 -1.42
N GLY A 23 7.45 -27.87 -1.70
CA GLY A 23 8.45 -28.56 -2.49
C GLY A 23 9.47 -29.34 -1.68
N MET A 24 9.34 -29.41 -0.36
CA MET A 24 10.30 -30.13 0.47
C MET A 24 9.90 -31.60 0.64
N THR A 25 10.88 -32.49 0.67
CA THR A 25 10.70 -33.91 1.02
C THR A 25 11.71 -34.32 2.09
N PRO A 26 11.40 -35.32 2.94
CA PRO A 26 12.38 -35.86 3.87
C PRO A 26 13.60 -36.39 3.10
N LYS A 27 14.82 -36.01 3.50
CA LYS A 27 16.05 -36.54 2.90
C LYS A 27 16.13 -38.06 2.96
N ASP A 28 15.48 -38.64 3.97
CA ASP A 28 15.30 -40.07 4.17
C ASP A 28 13.81 -40.30 4.44
N ALA A 29 13.11 -40.90 3.48
CA ALA A 29 11.66 -41.07 3.52
C ALA A 29 11.19 -42.04 4.63
N ASP A 30 12.07 -42.94 5.08
CA ASP A 30 11.77 -43.92 6.12
C ASP A 30 12.05 -43.40 7.54
N ASN A 31 12.64 -42.20 7.65
CA ASN A 31 12.97 -41.55 8.92
C ASN A 31 12.08 -40.32 9.18
N PRO A 32 11.12 -40.38 10.11
CA PRO A 32 10.23 -39.26 10.44
C PRO A 32 10.96 -38.01 10.99
N ALA A 33 12.20 -38.16 11.47
CA ALA A 33 13.03 -37.06 11.97
C ALA A 33 14.03 -36.55 10.92
N SER A 34 13.98 -37.06 9.69
CA SER A 34 14.88 -36.63 8.62
C SER A 34 14.64 -35.16 8.26
N PRO A 35 15.69 -34.34 8.11
CA PRO A 35 15.54 -32.97 7.68
C PRO A 35 14.89 -32.91 6.30
N LEU A 36 14.01 -31.94 6.12
CA LEU A 36 13.36 -31.65 4.87
C LEU A 36 14.34 -30.96 3.91
N THR A 37 14.41 -31.42 2.68
CA THR A 37 15.23 -30.82 1.61
C THR A 37 14.36 -30.49 0.39
N PRO A 38 14.66 -29.42 -0.36
CA PRO A 38 13.92 -29.13 -1.60
C PRO A 38 14.03 -30.29 -2.59
N ALA A 39 12.89 -30.74 -3.10
CA ALA A 39 12.78 -31.73 -4.15
C ALA A 39 12.64 -31.05 -5.52
N PRO A 40 13.11 -31.70 -6.60
CA PRO A 40 12.79 -31.31 -7.96
C PRO A 40 11.29 -31.43 -8.22
N LEU A 41 10.80 -30.61 -9.13
CA LEU A 41 9.37 -30.51 -9.41
C LEU A 41 8.74 -31.79 -9.99
N ASP A 42 9.49 -32.56 -10.78
CA ASP A 42 9.03 -33.86 -11.30
C ASP A 42 8.70 -34.85 -10.17
N GLU A 43 9.37 -34.74 -9.02
CA GLU A 43 9.08 -35.52 -7.82
C GLU A 43 7.78 -35.03 -7.15
N LEU A 44 7.53 -33.72 -7.11
CA LEU A 44 6.30 -33.15 -6.57
C LEU A 44 5.06 -33.60 -7.33
N LEU A 45 5.17 -33.76 -8.66
CA LEU A 45 4.06 -34.21 -9.50
C LEU A 45 3.63 -35.65 -9.20
N GLN A 46 4.53 -36.50 -8.70
CA GLN A 46 4.19 -37.87 -8.30
C GLN A 46 3.20 -37.91 -7.13
N TYR A 47 3.20 -36.88 -6.28
CA TYR A 47 2.25 -36.75 -5.16
C TYR A 47 0.89 -36.17 -5.58
N ALA A 48 0.76 -35.68 -6.81
CA ALA A 48 -0.46 -35.10 -7.34
C ALA A 48 -0.89 -35.75 -8.67
N PRO A 49 -1.08 -37.08 -8.73
CA PRO A 49 -1.41 -37.79 -9.99
C PRO A 49 -2.75 -37.33 -10.58
N ARG A 50 -3.63 -36.72 -9.76
CA ARG A 50 -4.88 -36.12 -10.24
C ARG A 50 -4.67 -34.90 -11.15
N LEU A 51 -3.48 -34.29 -11.15
CA LEU A 51 -3.13 -33.22 -12.09
C LEU A 51 -3.14 -33.70 -13.55
N GLU A 52 -2.85 -34.97 -13.82
CA GLU A 52 -2.96 -35.56 -15.17
C GLU A 52 -4.37 -35.42 -15.75
N ARG A 53 -5.40 -35.50 -14.89
CA ARG A 53 -6.80 -35.32 -15.32
C ARG A 53 -7.08 -33.87 -15.72
N ILE A 54 -6.42 -32.91 -15.07
CA ILE A 54 -6.51 -31.49 -15.38
C ILE A 54 -5.76 -31.18 -16.69
N GLN A 55 -4.64 -31.86 -16.96
CA GLN A 55 -3.87 -31.73 -18.21
C GLN A 55 -4.66 -32.11 -19.48
N SER A 56 -5.80 -32.79 -19.33
CA SER A 56 -6.74 -32.99 -20.43
C SER A 56 -7.35 -31.67 -20.95
N GLN A 57 -7.49 -30.66 -20.09
CA GLN A 57 -8.13 -29.37 -20.38
C GLN A 57 -7.14 -28.20 -20.47
N ILE A 58 -6.01 -28.27 -19.75
CA ILE A 58 -4.96 -27.24 -19.76
C ILE A 58 -3.60 -27.87 -20.07
N GLU A 59 -2.68 -27.09 -20.64
CA GLU A 59 -1.27 -27.47 -20.75
C GLU A 59 -0.50 -26.84 -19.58
N ILE A 60 0.20 -27.65 -18.79
CA ILE A 60 0.95 -27.20 -17.62
C ILE A 60 2.42 -27.30 -17.94
N HIS A 61 3.11 -26.17 -17.81
CA HIS A 61 4.56 -26.09 -17.95
C HIS A 61 5.16 -25.60 -16.66
N TYR A 62 6.48 -25.74 -16.56
CA TYR A 62 7.17 -25.48 -15.34
C TYR A 62 8.51 -24.79 -15.58
N GLU A 63 8.90 -23.91 -14.67
CA GLU A 63 10.19 -23.22 -14.67
C GLU A 63 10.66 -23.05 -13.22
N ALA A 64 11.91 -23.41 -12.93
CA ALA A 64 12.52 -23.07 -11.64
C ALA A 64 12.78 -21.56 -11.61
N ALA A 65 12.46 -20.90 -10.49
CA ALA A 65 12.72 -19.48 -10.35
C ALA A 65 14.21 -19.15 -10.23
N PHE A 66 14.95 -20.07 -9.61
CA PHE A 66 16.36 -19.92 -9.24
C PHE A 66 17.11 -21.22 -9.50
N ASP A 67 18.45 -21.15 -9.58
CA ASP A 67 19.31 -22.33 -9.73
C ASP A 67 19.15 -23.33 -8.57
N THR A 68 18.85 -22.81 -7.36
CA THR A 68 18.55 -23.62 -6.17
C THR A 68 17.27 -23.11 -5.52
N PRO A 69 16.28 -23.97 -5.23
CA PRO A 69 15.08 -23.56 -4.53
C PRO A 69 15.41 -22.93 -3.16
N LEU A 70 14.70 -21.85 -2.82
CA LEU A 70 14.92 -21.09 -1.59
C LEU A 70 13.91 -21.46 -0.50
N ASP A 71 14.39 -21.41 0.74
CA ASP A 71 13.51 -21.23 1.90
C ASP A 71 12.95 -19.80 1.86
N SER A 72 11.65 -19.63 2.15
CA SER A 72 11.01 -18.30 2.09
C SER A 72 11.67 -17.27 3.02
N SER A 73 12.27 -17.68 4.13
CA SER A 73 13.01 -16.79 5.04
C SER A 73 14.25 -16.16 4.42
N ASN A 74 14.78 -16.73 3.34
CA ASN A 74 15.90 -16.19 2.57
C ASN A 74 15.46 -15.44 1.30
N VAL A 75 14.15 -15.33 1.04
CA VAL A 75 13.63 -14.51 -0.06
C VAL A 75 13.83 -13.03 0.27
N ALA A 76 14.25 -12.28 -0.73
CA ALA A 76 14.67 -10.88 -0.62
C ALA A 76 14.10 -10.10 -1.82
N PRO A 77 14.06 -8.76 -1.78
CA PRO A 77 13.45 -7.96 -2.85
C PRO A 77 13.98 -8.26 -4.26
N LEU A 78 15.29 -8.52 -4.41
CA LEU A 78 15.89 -8.88 -5.71
C LEU A 78 15.27 -10.15 -6.33
N HIS A 79 14.88 -11.12 -5.49
CA HIS A 79 14.21 -12.34 -5.94
C HIS A 79 12.80 -12.05 -6.51
N TRP A 80 12.13 -10.99 -6.07
CA TRP A 80 10.86 -10.55 -6.67
C TRP A 80 11.06 -10.09 -8.12
N VAL A 81 12.17 -9.40 -8.40
CA VAL A 81 12.52 -8.96 -9.77
C VAL A 81 12.81 -10.17 -10.65
N GLU A 82 13.53 -11.17 -10.15
CA GLU A 82 13.80 -12.42 -10.88
C GLU A 82 12.53 -13.17 -11.25
N MET A 83 11.60 -13.33 -10.30
CA MET A 83 10.27 -13.91 -10.58
C MET A 83 9.50 -13.10 -11.63
N ALA A 84 9.54 -11.76 -11.55
CA ALA A 84 8.88 -10.89 -12.51
C ALA A 84 9.48 -11.01 -13.92
N ARG A 85 10.80 -11.17 -14.05
CA ARG A 85 11.49 -11.41 -15.34
C ARG A 85 11.03 -12.69 -16.01
N ILE A 86 10.86 -13.77 -15.23
CA ILE A 86 10.34 -15.04 -15.75
C ILE A 86 8.92 -14.88 -16.29
N ILE A 87 8.05 -14.20 -15.54
CA ILE A 87 6.68 -13.88 -15.98
C ILE A 87 6.74 -13.07 -17.27
N ALA A 88 7.56 -12.02 -17.33
CA ALA A 88 7.63 -11.12 -18.48
C ALA A 88 8.10 -11.82 -19.75
N LYS A 89 9.18 -12.60 -19.66
CA LYS A 89 9.72 -13.42 -20.76
C LYS A 89 8.70 -14.40 -21.34
N ASN A 90 7.77 -14.85 -20.50
CA ASN A 90 6.79 -15.86 -20.83
C ASN A 90 5.36 -15.30 -20.96
N TYR A 91 5.18 -13.98 -20.86
CA TYR A 91 3.87 -13.38 -20.67
C TYR A 91 2.90 -13.73 -21.79
N ASP A 92 3.33 -13.68 -23.04
CA ASP A 92 2.48 -13.96 -24.21
C ASP A 92 2.24 -15.45 -24.47
N LYS A 93 3.07 -16.33 -23.89
CA LYS A 93 3.00 -17.78 -24.13
C LYS A 93 1.96 -18.49 -23.26
N TYR A 94 1.68 -17.92 -22.08
CA TYR A 94 0.81 -18.54 -21.08
C TYR A 94 -0.42 -17.68 -20.79
N ASP A 95 -1.51 -18.31 -20.38
CA ASP A 95 -2.78 -17.66 -20.04
C ASP A 95 -2.84 -17.23 -18.56
N GLY A 96 -2.01 -17.84 -17.71
CA GLY A 96 -1.87 -17.51 -16.30
C GLY A 96 -0.62 -18.15 -15.68
N PHE A 97 -0.25 -17.66 -14.51
CA PHE A 97 0.98 -18.07 -13.81
C PHE A 97 0.65 -18.55 -12.41
N VAL A 98 1.32 -19.61 -11.96
CA VAL A 98 1.31 -20.06 -10.56
C VAL A 98 2.71 -19.92 -10.00
N ILE A 99 2.88 -19.32 -8.83
CA ILE A 99 4.14 -19.26 -8.11
C ILE A 99 4.01 -20.14 -6.87
N LEU A 100 4.79 -21.22 -6.84
CA LEU A 100 4.92 -22.07 -5.66
C LEU A 100 5.98 -21.47 -4.73
N HIS A 101 5.56 -21.08 -3.54
CA HIS A 101 6.37 -20.29 -2.60
C HIS A 101 6.25 -20.80 -1.16
N GLY A 102 7.28 -20.60 -0.35
CA GLY A 102 7.24 -20.86 1.09
C GLY A 102 6.35 -19.85 1.83
N THR A 103 5.71 -20.26 2.92
CA THR A 103 4.63 -19.47 3.52
C THR A 103 5.12 -18.24 4.31
N ASP A 104 6.35 -18.24 4.84
CA ASP A 104 6.78 -17.18 5.78
C ASP A 104 6.84 -15.79 5.16
N THR A 105 7.27 -15.67 3.90
CA THR A 105 7.40 -14.38 3.20
C THR A 105 6.50 -14.28 1.97
N MET A 106 5.55 -15.21 1.80
CA MET A 106 4.65 -15.26 0.64
C MET A 106 3.87 -13.95 0.43
N ALA A 107 3.39 -13.34 1.51
CA ALA A 107 2.65 -12.08 1.46
C ALA A 107 3.53 -10.89 1.03
N PHE A 108 4.81 -10.88 1.42
CA PHE A 108 5.79 -9.90 0.94
C PHE A 108 6.05 -10.06 -0.56
N THR A 109 6.28 -11.29 -1.03
CA THR A 109 6.44 -11.58 -2.47
C THR A 109 5.20 -11.22 -3.27
N ALA A 110 4.01 -11.55 -2.77
CA ALA A 110 2.75 -11.18 -3.41
C ALA A 110 2.58 -9.66 -3.55
N SER A 111 2.95 -8.93 -2.50
CA SER A 111 2.96 -7.46 -2.51
C SER A 111 3.99 -6.90 -3.48
N GLY A 112 5.23 -7.41 -3.45
CA GLY A 112 6.32 -6.99 -4.35
C GLY A 112 5.95 -7.15 -5.82
N LEU A 113 5.49 -8.34 -6.20
CA LEU A 113 5.08 -8.61 -7.57
C LEU A 113 3.87 -7.78 -8.00
N ALA A 114 2.92 -7.49 -7.09
CA ALA A 114 1.78 -6.64 -7.42
C ALA A 114 2.23 -5.26 -7.94
N PHE A 115 3.28 -4.67 -7.35
CA PHE A 115 3.81 -3.38 -7.81
C PHE A 115 4.69 -3.49 -9.06
N ILE A 116 5.54 -4.53 -9.15
CA ILE A 116 6.49 -4.71 -10.27
C ILE A 116 5.77 -5.02 -11.60
N LEU A 117 4.70 -5.82 -11.56
CA LEU A 117 3.94 -6.24 -12.73
C LEU A 117 2.90 -5.16 -13.11
N ASN A 118 3.09 -4.50 -14.24
CA ASN A 118 2.23 -3.42 -14.72
C ASN A 118 1.33 -3.91 -15.86
N ASN A 119 0.13 -3.31 -15.96
CA ASN A 119 -0.88 -3.65 -16.96
C ASN A 119 -1.14 -5.16 -17.05
N LEU A 120 -1.23 -5.79 -15.88
CA LEU A 120 -1.48 -7.21 -15.77
C LEU A 120 -2.91 -7.50 -16.27
N SER A 121 -3.03 -8.48 -17.15
CA SER A 121 -4.28 -8.92 -17.80
C SER A 121 -4.55 -10.41 -17.59
N LYS A 122 -3.68 -11.07 -16.82
CA LYS A 122 -3.65 -12.50 -16.56
C LYS A 122 -3.43 -12.75 -15.06
N PRO A 123 -4.06 -13.77 -14.46
CA PRO A 123 -3.85 -14.08 -13.06
C PRO A 123 -2.41 -14.54 -12.80
N VAL A 124 -1.80 -13.98 -11.75
CA VAL A 124 -0.56 -14.47 -11.16
C VAL A 124 -0.90 -14.97 -9.76
N VAL A 125 -0.94 -16.29 -9.61
CA VAL A 125 -1.44 -16.95 -8.40
C VAL A 125 -0.29 -17.45 -7.55
N ILE A 126 -0.09 -16.85 -6.38
CA ILE A 126 0.90 -17.31 -5.42
C ILE A 126 0.24 -18.28 -4.44
N THR A 127 0.88 -19.41 -4.21
CA THR A 127 0.37 -20.47 -3.34
C THR A 127 1.52 -21.26 -2.71
N GLY A 128 1.19 -22.12 -1.75
CA GLY A 128 2.13 -22.99 -1.05
C GLY A 128 1.38 -23.94 -0.12
N SER A 129 2.02 -24.36 0.97
CA SER A 129 1.41 -25.23 1.96
C SER A 129 2.03 -25.10 3.34
N GLN A 130 1.25 -25.41 4.38
CA GLN A 130 1.77 -25.52 5.74
C GLN A 130 2.54 -26.84 5.94
N LEU A 131 2.11 -27.90 5.25
CA LEU A 131 2.78 -29.20 5.29
C LEU A 131 3.44 -29.54 3.94
N PRO A 132 4.55 -30.28 3.93
CA PRO A 132 5.16 -30.77 2.71
C PRO A 132 4.18 -31.59 1.87
N ILE A 133 4.35 -31.63 0.55
CA ILE A 133 3.42 -32.38 -0.33
C ILE A 133 3.42 -33.88 -0.04
N SER A 134 4.52 -34.42 0.48
CA SER A 134 4.68 -35.82 0.87
C SER A 134 3.94 -36.19 2.16
N ALA A 135 3.49 -35.21 2.96
CA ALA A 135 2.81 -35.46 4.21
C ALA A 135 1.38 -36.00 3.99
N ILE A 136 0.97 -36.99 4.79
CA ILE A 136 -0.33 -37.68 4.65
C ILE A 136 -1.51 -36.70 4.68
N ARG A 137 -1.47 -35.69 5.55
CA ARG A 137 -2.54 -34.67 5.69
C ARG A 137 -2.17 -33.35 5.03
N THR A 138 -1.39 -33.38 3.95
CA THR A 138 -0.93 -32.16 3.31
C THR A 138 -2.07 -31.30 2.75
N ASP A 139 -1.93 -29.98 2.86
CA ASP A 139 -2.76 -28.99 2.19
C ASP A 139 -2.23 -28.63 0.78
N ALA A 140 -1.01 -29.06 0.45
CA ALA A 140 -0.32 -28.74 -0.80
C ALA A 140 -1.12 -29.09 -2.05
N VAL A 141 -1.67 -30.31 -2.14
CA VAL A 141 -2.36 -30.78 -3.35
C VAL A 141 -3.59 -29.92 -3.63
N GLN A 142 -4.39 -29.61 -2.60
CA GLN A 142 -5.59 -28.80 -2.75
C GLN A 142 -5.26 -27.35 -3.13
N ASN A 143 -4.25 -26.76 -2.48
CA ASN A 143 -3.79 -25.41 -2.76
C ASN A 143 -3.22 -25.28 -4.18
N LEU A 144 -2.45 -26.28 -4.64
CA LEU A 144 -1.88 -26.34 -6.00
C LEU A 144 -2.97 -26.49 -7.06
N VAL A 145 -3.89 -27.45 -6.89
CA VAL A 145 -5.02 -27.64 -7.81
C VAL A 145 -5.85 -26.35 -7.91
N SER A 146 -6.16 -25.74 -6.77
CA SER A 146 -6.91 -24.48 -6.72
C SER A 146 -6.20 -23.36 -7.48
N ALA A 147 -4.90 -23.20 -7.28
CA ALA A 147 -4.12 -22.19 -7.99
C ALA A 147 -4.07 -22.43 -9.50
N ILE A 148 -3.96 -23.69 -9.93
CA ILE A 148 -4.00 -24.07 -11.35
C ILE A 148 -5.35 -23.76 -11.98
N TYR A 149 -6.47 -23.98 -11.27
CA TYR A 149 -7.80 -23.60 -11.78
C TYR A 149 -7.91 -22.08 -11.98
N LEU A 150 -7.41 -21.31 -11.02
CA LEU A 150 -7.42 -19.84 -11.10
C LEU A 150 -6.50 -19.32 -12.21
N ALA A 151 -5.32 -19.91 -12.40
CA ALA A 151 -4.42 -19.55 -13.49
C ALA A 151 -4.98 -19.98 -14.86
N GLY A 152 -5.58 -21.16 -14.93
CA GLY A 152 -6.22 -21.74 -16.11
C GLY A 152 -7.67 -21.28 -16.32
N TYR A 153 -8.03 -20.09 -15.86
CA TYR A 153 -9.42 -19.59 -15.77
C TYR A 153 -10.24 -19.79 -17.05
N LYS A 154 -9.62 -19.65 -18.23
CA LYS A 154 -10.26 -19.82 -19.55
C LYS A 154 -10.84 -21.23 -19.75
N ALA A 155 -10.11 -22.27 -19.37
CA ALA A 155 -10.55 -23.66 -19.52
C ALA A 155 -11.72 -24.01 -18.58
N PHE A 156 -11.81 -23.32 -17.45
CA PHE A 156 -12.80 -23.60 -16.40
C PHE A 156 -13.96 -22.60 -16.35
N GLY A 157 -14.00 -21.62 -17.27
CA GLY A 157 -15.05 -20.60 -17.30
C GLY A 157 -15.07 -19.70 -16.07
N ILE A 158 -13.92 -19.49 -15.44
CA ILE A 158 -13.77 -18.60 -14.27
C ILE A 158 -13.49 -17.18 -14.80
N PRO A 159 -14.05 -16.11 -14.20
CA PRO A 159 -13.69 -14.74 -14.58
C PRO A 159 -12.19 -14.48 -14.45
N PRO A 160 -11.55 -13.74 -15.38
CA PRO A 160 -10.15 -13.36 -15.23
C PRO A 160 -9.97 -12.50 -13.98
N ILE A 161 -8.90 -12.73 -13.24
CA ILE A 161 -8.47 -11.87 -12.14
C ILE A 161 -7.14 -11.23 -12.58
N PRO A 162 -7.14 -9.99 -13.09
CA PRO A 162 -5.95 -9.32 -13.62
C PRO A 162 -5.03 -8.79 -12.50
N GLU A 163 -4.72 -9.65 -11.52
CA GLU A 163 -3.99 -9.28 -10.30
C GLU A 163 -3.00 -10.36 -9.89
N VAL A 164 -2.04 -9.96 -9.05
CA VAL A 164 -1.31 -10.90 -8.21
C VAL A 164 -2.20 -11.27 -7.04
N ILE A 165 -2.56 -12.55 -6.95
CA ILE A 165 -3.46 -13.08 -5.92
C ILE A 165 -2.76 -14.15 -5.08
N LEU A 166 -3.14 -14.23 -3.81
CA LEU A 166 -2.71 -15.29 -2.91
C LEU A 166 -3.87 -16.27 -2.74
N CYS A 167 -3.65 -17.53 -3.12
CA CYS A 167 -4.63 -18.61 -3.01
C CYS A 167 -4.21 -19.57 -1.91
N PHE A 168 -4.97 -19.63 -0.81
CA PHE A 168 -4.63 -20.50 0.32
C PHE A 168 -5.87 -20.88 1.12
N SER A 169 -5.99 -22.16 1.50
CA SER A 169 -7.11 -22.67 2.31
C SER A 169 -8.48 -22.17 1.83
N ASP A 170 -8.74 -22.45 0.55
CA ASP A 170 -10.00 -22.15 -0.12
C ASP A 170 -10.36 -20.65 -0.25
N ARG A 171 -9.42 -19.74 0.05
CA ARG A 171 -9.59 -18.29 -0.07
C ARG A 171 -8.77 -17.73 -1.22
N ILE A 172 -9.32 -16.73 -1.88
CA ILE A 172 -8.67 -15.96 -2.93
C ILE A 172 -8.48 -14.54 -2.40
N LEU A 173 -7.25 -14.18 -2.07
CA LEU A 173 -6.91 -12.88 -1.48
C LEU A 173 -6.19 -12.01 -2.52
N ARG A 174 -6.44 -10.70 -2.50
CA ARG A 174 -5.58 -9.74 -3.20
C ARG A 174 -4.18 -9.80 -2.59
N GLY A 175 -3.15 -10.01 -3.41
CA GLY A 175 -1.78 -10.28 -2.92
C GLY A 175 -1.25 -9.19 -1.99
N CYS A 176 -1.38 -7.92 -2.39
CA CYS A 176 -0.97 -6.74 -1.60
C CYS A 176 -1.93 -6.38 -0.45
N ARG A 177 -2.85 -7.28 -0.08
CA ARG A 177 -3.73 -7.17 1.09
C ARG A 177 -3.66 -8.38 2.00
N ALA A 178 -2.86 -9.39 1.64
CA ALA A 178 -2.73 -10.61 2.40
C ALA A 178 -1.63 -10.48 3.47
N THR A 179 -1.81 -11.19 4.59
CA THR A 179 -0.79 -11.34 5.63
C THR A 179 -0.86 -12.74 6.23
N LYS A 180 0.27 -13.27 6.71
CA LYS A 180 0.31 -14.58 7.39
C LYS A 180 -0.21 -14.42 8.81
N VAL A 181 -1.29 -15.12 9.14
CA VAL A 181 -2.00 -14.99 10.43
C VAL A 181 -1.80 -16.18 11.37
N SER A 182 -1.38 -17.34 10.85
CA SER A 182 -1.15 -18.57 11.63
C SER A 182 0.10 -19.31 11.17
N THR A 183 0.86 -19.82 12.14
CA THR A 183 2.02 -20.69 11.93
C THR A 183 1.68 -22.18 11.96
N ILE A 184 0.43 -22.53 12.31
CA ILE A 184 0.01 -23.93 12.54
C ILE A 184 -1.25 -24.27 11.74
N ASP A 185 -2.23 -23.37 11.70
CA ASP A 185 -3.51 -23.65 11.07
C ASP A 185 -3.38 -23.66 9.54
N TYR A 186 -4.18 -24.51 8.88
CA TYR A 186 -4.27 -24.51 7.42
C TYR A 186 -4.81 -23.17 6.88
N ILE A 187 -5.62 -22.44 7.65
CA ILE A 187 -5.96 -21.04 7.34
C ILE A 187 -4.77 -20.15 7.73
N GLY A 188 -3.68 -20.27 6.96
CA GLY A 188 -2.42 -19.60 7.23
C GLY A 188 -2.42 -18.10 6.90
N PHE A 189 -3.28 -17.65 5.99
CA PHE A 189 -3.34 -16.27 5.51
C PHE A 189 -4.74 -15.66 5.62
N ASP A 190 -4.79 -14.35 5.83
CA ASP A 190 -6.03 -13.58 5.81
C ASP A 190 -5.81 -12.19 5.19
N SER A 191 -6.90 -11.46 4.97
CA SER A 191 -6.89 -10.07 4.51
C SER A 191 -7.72 -9.20 5.46
N PRO A 192 -7.11 -8.62 6.52
CA PRO A 192 -7.87 -8.01 7.60
C PRO A 192 -8.65 -6.75 7.21
N ASN A 193 -8.13 -5.99 6.25
CA ASN A 193 -8.64 -4.68 5.82
C ASN A 193 -9.34 -4.72 4.45
N PHE A 194 -9.35 -5.87 3.76
CA PHE A 194 -10.02 -6.01 2.46
C PHE A 194 -10.69 -7.39 2.36
N PRO A 195 -11.93 -7.51 1.88
CA PRO A 195 -12.58 -8.81 1.73
C PRO A 195 -11.83 -9.71 0.73
N PRO A 196 -11.86 -11.05 0.90
CA PRO A 196 -11.41 -11.97 -0.12
C PRO A 196 -12.08 -11.67 -1.48
N LEU A 197 -11.30 -11.76 -2.56
CA LEU A 197 -11.79 -11.62 -3.94
C LEU A 197 -12.73 -12.75 -4.33
N GLY A 198 -12.65 -13.88 -3.64
CA GLY A 198 -13.48 -15.04 -3.89
C GLY A 198 -13.24 -16.18 -2.91
N SER A 199 -13.95 -17.27 -3.15
CA SER A 199 -13.89 -18.49 -2.34
C SER A 199 -13.90 -19.75 -3.22
N ILE A 200 -13.25 -20.80 -2.76
CA ILE A 200 -13.12 -22.08 -3.46
C ILE A 200 -13.92 -23.13 -2.69
N GLY A 201 -15.13 -23.43 -3.15
CA GLY A 201 -15.92 -24.54 -2.60
C GLY A 201 -16.10 -25.63 -3.64
N LYS A 202 -17.26 -26.29 -3.63
CA LYS A 202 -17.71 -27.12 -4.76
C LYS A 202 -17.63 -26.38 -6.11
N GLN A 203 -17.81 -25.06 -6.07
CA GLN A 203 -17.59 -24.15 -7.18
C GLN A 203 -16.65 -23.04 -6.73
N ILE A 204 -15.82 -22.56 -7.65
CA ILE A 204 -15.04 -21.34 -7.47
C ILE A 204 -15.96 -20.15 -7.71
N LYS A 205 -16.02 -19.23 -6.75
CA LYS A 205 -16.84 -18.01 -6.82
C LYS A 205 -15.94 -16.79 -6.71
N ILE A 206 -15.95 -15.95 -7.74
CA ILE A 206 -15.23 -14.68 -7.77
C ILE A 206 -16.23 -13.53 -7.58
N ASN A 207 -15.86 -12.54 -6.78
CA ASN A 207 -16.60 -11.30 -6.64
C ASN A 207 -15.97 -10.25 -7.57
N GLU A 208 -16.48 -10.14 -8.79
CA GLU A 208 -15.99 -9.23 -9.83
C GLU A 208 -16.08 -7.75 -9.45
N LYS A 209 -16.82 -7.38 -8.41
CA LYS A 209 -16.86 -5.99 -7.90
C LYS A 209 -15.64 -5.63 -7.06
N LEU A 210 -14.86 -6.62 -6.64
CA LEU A 210 -13.67 -6.43 -5.82
C LEU A 210 -12.38 -6.52 -6.62
N ILE A 211 -12.42 -7.09 -7.83
CA ILE A 211 -11.24 -7.25 -8.68
C ILE A 211 -10.91 -5.94 -9.41
N ARG A 212 -9.64 -5.74 -9.73
CA ARG A 212 -9.19 -4.62 -10.56
C ARG A 212 -9.71 -4.74 -12.00
N PRO A 213 -9.94 -3.64 -12.72
CA PRO A 213 -10.33 -3.68 -14.12
C PRO A 213 -9.19 -4.26 -14.98
N MET A 214 -9.58 -4.83 -16.12
CA MET A 214 -8.62 -5.19 -17.15
C MET A 214 -7.89 -3.93 -17.67
N PRO A 215 -6.63 -4.05 -18.11
CA PRO A 215 -5.95 -2.97 -18.82
C PRO A 215 -6.76 -2.52 -20.04
N GLU A 216 -6.71 -1.22 -20.34
CA GLU A 216 -7.36 -0.65 -21.52
C GLU A 216 -6.68 -1.09 -22.82
N ASP A 217 -7.39 -0.97 -23.94
CA ASP A 217 -6.83 -1.28 -25.26
C ASP A 217 -5.55 -0.47 -25.52
N GLY A 218 -4.46 -1.16 -25.86
CA GLY A 218 -3.13 -0.56 -26.08
C GLY A 218 -2.24 -0.47 -24.83
N GLN A 219 -2.76 -0.77 -23.64
CA GLN A 219 -1.95 -0.91 -22.43
C GLN A 219 -1.29 -2.28 -22.37
N ASN A 220 -0.13 -2.41 -23.01
CA ASN A 220 0.65 -3.65 -22.99
C ASN A 220 1.26 -3.91 -21.61
N PHE A 221 1.37 -5.18 -21.24
CA PHE A 221 2.06 -5.63 -20.05
C PHE A 221 3.54 -5.23 -20.09
N PHE A 222 4.08 -4.80 -18.95
CA PHE A 222 5.51 -4.55 -18.76
C PHE A 222 5.91 -4.69 -17.28
N ILE A 223 7.21 -4.74 -17.03
CA ILE A 223 7.77 -4.77 -15.67
C ILE A 223 8.65 -3.53 -15.42
N SER A 224 8.61 -3.01 -14.21
CA SER A 224 9.47 -1.89 -13.77
C SER A 224 10.90 -2.36 -13.43
N GLU A 225 11.54 -3.10 -14.34
CA GLU A 225 12.74 -3.92 -14.04
C GLU A 225 13.97 -3.14 -13.61
N GLU A 226 14.48 -2.25 -14.47
CA GLU A 226 15.77 -1.59 -14.28
C GLU A 226 15.77 -0.74 -12.99
N LEU A 227 14.68 0.00 -12.77
CA LEU A 227 14.44 0.81 -11.58
C LEU A 227 14.25 -0.06 -10.32
N ALA A 228 13.53 -1.19 -10.41
CA ALA A 228 13.36 -2.10 -9.27
C ALA A 228 14.69 -2.75 -8.89
N TRP A 229 15.48 -3.22 -9.86
CA TRP A 229 16.76 -3.88 -9.61
C TRP A 229 17.77 -2.94 -8.95
N GLU A 230 17.97 -1.73 -9.50
CA GLU A 230 18.92 -0.77 -8.94
C GLU A 230 18.57 -0.40 -7.50
N VAL A 231 17.30 -0.08 -7.24
CA VAL A 231 16.85 0.32 -5.91
C VAL A 231 16.93 -0.82 -4.91
N MET A 232 16.44 -2.01 -5.27
CA MET A 232 16.48 -3.18 -4.37
C MET A 232 17.90 -3.68 -4.08
N GLN A 233 18.89 -3.27 -4.87
CA GLN A 233 20.30 -3.58 -4.63
C GLN A 233 21.00 -2.55 -3.73
N LYS A 234 20.61 -1.27 -3.81
CA LYS A 234 21.37 -0.16 -3.22
C LYS A 234 20.68 0.52 -2.03
N ALA A 235 19.36 0.54 -2.02
CA ALA A 235 18.59 1.24 -1.01
C ALA A 235 18.19 0.30 0.13
N GLU A 236 18.37 0.76 1.35
CA GLU A 236 17.88 0.07 2.54
C GLU A 236 16.49 0.59 2.91
N VAL A 237 15.54 -0.34 3.05
CA VAL A 237 14.21 -0.05 3.60
C VAL A 237 14.06 -0.79 4.92
N LEU A 238 13.92 -0.02 6.00
CA LEU A 238 13.77 -0.58 7.34
C LEU A 238 12.30 -0.85 7.67
N ASN A 239 12.03 -1.90 8.45
CA ASN A 239 10.73 -2.14 9.06
C ASN A 239 10.88 -2.08 10.60
N ILE A 240 10.45 -0.96 11.19
CA ILE A 240 10.72 -0.63 12.60
C ILE A 240 9.41 -0.71 13.39
N GLY A 241 9.31 -1.72 14.27
CA GLY A 241 8.20 -1.86 15.20
C GLY A 241 8.43 -1.10 16.51
N LEU A 242 7.54 -0.16 16.84
CA LEU A 242 7.59 0.53 18.12
C LEU A 242 7.11 -0.38 19.26
N PHE A 243 7.72 -0.24 20.44
CA PHE A 243 7.30 -0.91 21.67
C PHE A 243 7.42 0.04 22.87
N PRO A 244 6.73 -0.19 23.99
CA PRO A 244 6.86 0.65 25.17
C PRO A 244 8.32 0.71 25.65
N GLY A 245 8.88 1.92 25.72
CA GLY A 245 10.29 2.14 26.07
C GLY A 245 11.26 2.13 24.89
N PHE A 246 10.78 2.11 23.64
CA PHE A 246 11.59 2.36 22.46
C PHE A 246 12.27 3.72 22.57
N LYS A 247 13.61 3.75 22.53
CA LYS A 247 14.39 4.98 22.78
C LYS A 247 14.63 5.76 21.49
N ALA A 248 14.63 7.10 21.58
CA ALA A 248 15.01 7.98 20.48
C ALA A 248 16.39 7.62 19.88
N SER A 249 17.37 7.32 20.74
CA SER A 249 18.72 6.91 20.29
C SER A 249 18.76 5.61 19.49
N GLN A 250 17.82 4.68 19.74
CA GLN A 250 17.69 3.48 18.90
C GLN A 250 17.18 3.85 17.51
N LEU A 251 16.17 4.73 17.44
CA LEU A 251 15.64 5.21 16.17
C LEU A 251 16.72 5.94 15.38
N GLU A 252 17.39 6.90 16.00
CA GLU A 252 18.46 7.69 15.40
C GLU A 252 19.57 6.79 14.85
N THR A 253 20.02 5.80 15.63
CA THR A 253 21.04 4.84 15.17
C THR A 253 20.60 4.09 13.91
N MET A 254 19.34 3.63 13.87
CA MET A 254 18.79 2.92 12.72
C MET A 254 18.64 3.82 11.49
N LEU A 255 18.15 5.05 11.67
CA LEU A 255 17.95 6.02 10.58
C LEU A 255 19.27 6.52 9.98
N ASN A 256 20.35 6.52 10.76
CA ASN A 256 21.68 6.91 10.33
C ASN A 256 22.50 5.76 9.71
N LEU A 257 21.93 4.56 9.55
CA LEU A 257 22.59 3.51 8.79
C LEU A 257 22.80 3.93 7.33
N PRO A 258 23.90 3.51 6.68
CA PRO A 258 24.16 3.86 5.29
C PRO A 258 23.01 3.43 4.38
N ASN A 259 22.70 4.28 3.40
CA ASN A 259 21.70 4.01 2.35
C ASN A 259 20.27 3.76 2.83
N VAL A 260 19.90 4.12 4.06
CA VAL A 260 18.49 4.13 4.48
C VAL A 260 17.73 5.18 3.68
N LYS A 261 16.79 4.73 2.86
CA LYS A 261 15.97 5.58 2.00
C LYS A 261 14.47 5.42 2.26
N GLY A 262 14.08 4.36 2.94
CA GLY A 262 12.69 4.12 3.31
C GLY A 262 12.56 3.51 4.70
N VAL A 263 11.47 3.84 5.40
CA VAL A 263 11.13 3.22 6.69
C VAL A 263 9.63 2.93 6.73
N VAL A 264 9.27 1.68 6.96
CA VAL A 264 7.96 1.29 7.48
C VAL A 264 8.01 1.44 8.99
N LEU A 265 7.39 2.49 9.53
CA LEU A 265 7.31 2.73 10.97
C LEU A 265 6.01 2.13 11.51
N ARG A 266 6.09 1.00 12.22
CA ARG A 266 4.89 0.36 12.78
C ARG A 266 4.53 0.98 14.12
N THR A 267 3.53 1.85 14.09
CA THR A 267 3.03 2.65 15.21
C THR A 267 1.89 1.97 15.96
N PHE A 268 1.53 2.51 17.14
CA PHE A 268 0.46 1.95 17.97
C PHE A 268 -0.92 2.43 17.51
N GLY A 269 -1.92 1.54 17.59
CA GLY A 269 -3.32 1.89 17.38
C GLY A 269 -3.54 2.61 16.04
N ALA A 270 -4.08 3.82 16.07
CA ALA A 270 -4.38 4.60 14.88
C ALA A 270 -3.21 5.47 14.37
N GLY A 271 -1.95 5.16 14.71
CA GLY A 271 -0.80 5.95 14.23
C GLY A 271 0.03 6.63 15.32
N ASN A 272 -0.10 6.23 16.59
CA ASN A 272 0.53 6.91 17.72
C ASN A 272 1.98 6.45 17.92
N ALA A 273 2.87 7.39 18.24
CA ALA A 273 4.27 7.14 18.57
C ALA A 273 4.70 7.98 19.80
N PRO A 274 5.91 7.74 20.35
CA PRO A 274 6.50 8.66 21.32
C PRO A 274 6.53 10.10 20.78
N GLY A 275 6.16 11.04 21.65
CA GLY A 275 6.16 12.49 21.35
C GLY A 275 7.33 13.23 21.99
N ASP A 276 8.36 12.53 22.47
CA ASP A 276 9.54 13.17 23.03
C ASP A 276 10.33 13.91 21.92
N PRO A 277 10.93 15.07 22.21
CA PRO A 277 11.58 15.89 21.19
C PRO A 277 12.73 15.19 20.46
N GLU A 278 13.51 14.36 21.15
CA GLU A 278 14.63 13.62 20.55
C GLU A 278 14.15 12.61 19.50
N PHE A 279 13.06 11.90 19.79
CA PHE A 279 12.44 10.96 18.84
C PHE A 279 11.94 11.68 17.57
N LEU A 280 11.25 12.80 17.74
CA LEU A 280 10.76 13.61 16.61
C LEU A 280 11.92 14.24 15.82
N GLN A 281 12.98 14.69 16.51
CA GLN A 281 14.17 15.24 15.86
C GLN A 281 14.88 14.19 15.00
N ALA A 282 14.97 12.93 15.45
CA ALA A 282 15.57 11.86 14.66
C ALA A 282 14.79 11.61 13.36
N ILE A 283 13.45 11.65 13.43
CA ILE A 283 12.56 11.54 12.26
C ILE A 283 12.74 12.72 11.31
N ASP A 284 12.68 13.94 11.85
CA ASP A 284 12.82 15.19 11.10
C ASP A 284 14.16 15.24 10.35
N SER A 285 15.27 14.94 11.04
CA SER A 285 16.61 14.86 10.45
C SER A 285 16.70 13.81 9.34
N ALA A 286 16.02 12.66 9.48
CA ALA A 286 16.05 11.63 8.44
C ALA A 286 15.24 12.02 7.18
N ILE A 287 14.11 12.70 7.36
CA ILE A 287 13.22 13.11 6.26
C ILE A 287 13.77 14.34 5.53
N HIS A 288 14.24 15.34 6.29
CA HIS A 288 14.61 16.66 5.77
C HIS A 288 16.13 16.87 5.65
N GLY A 289 16.95 15.98 6.20
CA GLY A 289 18.40 15.98 6.04
C GLY A 289 18.87 15.34 4.74
N GLU A 290 20.17 15.05 4.67
CA GLU A 290 20.83 14.49 3.46
C GLU A 290 20.31 13.10 3.06
N SER A 291 19.74 12.35 4.00
CA SER A 291 19.19 11.02 3.73
C SER A 291 17.94 11.06 2.85
N GLU A 292 17.15 12.15 2.92
CA GLU A 292 15.85 12.31 2.25
C GLU A 292 14.95 11.06 2.38
N CYS A 293 14.89 10.51 3.59
CA CYS A 293 14.25 9.23 3.84
C CYS A 293 12.72 9.34 3.79
N LEU A 294 12.06 8.41 3.10
CA LEU A 294 10.60 8.30 3.11
C LEU A 294 10.15 7.45 4.30
N ILE A 295 9.45 8.06 5.26
CA ILE A 295 8.94 7.33 6.43
C ILE A 295 7.42 7.17 6.30
N LEU A 296 6.96 5.92 6.26
CA LEU A 296 5.57 5.52 6.14
C LEU A 296 5.09 4.87 7.44
N SER A 297 4.13 5.48 8.11
CA SER A 297 3.54 4.95 9.34
C SER A 297 2.45 3.93 9.02
N VAL A 298 2.60 2.70 9.49
CA VAL A 298 1.57 1.65 9.46
C VAL A 298 1.18 1.27 10.88
N THR A 299 -0.03 0.75 11.08
CA THR A 299 -0.44 0.28 12.41
C THR A 299 0.13 -1.11 12.69
N GLN A 300 0.50 -1.38 13.95
CA GLN A 300 0.79 -2.74 14.42
C GLN A 300 -0.47 -3.59 14.62
N CYS A 301 -1.66 -2.97 14.63
CA CYS A 301 -2.92 -3.69 14.73
C CYS A 301 -3.20 -4.41 13.41
N ARG A 302 -3.62 -5.69 13.48
CA ARG A 302 -3.95 -6.48 12.28
C ARG A 302 -5.03 -5.83 11.41
N LYS A 303 -6.00 -5.15 12.02
CA LYS A 303 -7.12 -4.49 11.35
C LYS A 303 -7.22 -3.05 11.80
N GLY A 304 -7.50 -2.15 10.86
CA GLY A 304 -7.62 -0.72 11.11
C GLY A 304 -6.77 0.11 10.15
N MET A 305 -6.71 1.41 10.42
CA MET A 305 -6.07 2.41 9.58
C MET A 305 -5.32 3.42 10.46
N VAL A 306 -4.20 3.93 9.95
CA VAL A 306 -3.50 5.09 10.51
C VAL A 306 -4.28 6.39 10.20
N GLU A 307 -4.63 7.12 11.25
CA GLU A 307 -5.34 8.40 11.23
C GLU A 307 -4.49 9.51 11.85
N MET A 308 -3.46 9.94 11.12
CA MET A 308 -2.56 11.00 11.60
C MET A 308 -3.28 12.32 11.86
N GLY A 309 -2.89 13.01 12.93
CA GLY A 309 -3.40 14.33 13.29
C GLY A 309 -4.72 14.31 14.05
N ARG A 310 -5.31 13.13 14.30
CA ARG A 310 -6.49 12.99 15.16
C ARG A 310 -6.15 13.09 16.66
N TYR A 311 -4.94 12.66 17.02
CA TYR A 311 -4.44 12.65 18.39
C TYR A 311 -3.10 13.41 18.48
N ALA A 312 -2.87 14.10 19.60
CA ALA A 312 -1.60 14.78 19.87
C ALA A 312 -0.38 13.83 19.77
N ALA A 313 -0.55 12.56 20.12
CA ALA A 313 0.49 11.52 20.01
C ALA A 313 0.86 11.12 18.55
N SER A 314 0.17 11.68 17.55
CA SER A 314 0.43 11.47 16.13
C SER A 314 0.70 12.79 15.37
N SER A 315 0.49 13.95 16.00
CA SER A 315 0.67 15.25 15.33
C SER A 315 2.13 15.54 15.04
N GLY A 316 3.03 15.23 15.99
CA GLY A 316 4.48 15.40 15.79
C GLY A 316 5.01 14.64 14.59
N LEU A 317 4.60 13.37 14.40
CA LEU A 317 5.00 12.58 13.22
C LEU A 317 4.57 13.26 11.91
N LEU A 318 3.31 13.71 11.87
CA LEU A 318 2.73 14.34 10.69
C LEU A 318 3.39 15.68 10.39
N GLU A 319 3.79 16.43 11.42
CA GLU A 319 4.52 17.70 11.31
C GLU A 319 5.95 17.48 10.81
N SER A 320 6.64 16.43 11.27
CA SER A 320 7.96 16.03 10.75
C SER A 320 7.93 15.42 9.34
N GLY A 321 6.75 15.30 8.71
CA GLY A 321 6.63 14.81 7.34
C GLY A 321 6.42 13.31 7.17
N VAL A 322 6.16 12.55 8.25
CA VAL A 322 5.81 11.13 8.17
C VAL A 322 4.51 10.95 7.40
N LEU A 323 4.49 9.95 6.51
CA LEU A 323 3.39 9.66 5.60
C LEU A 323 2.46 8.59 6.19
N SER A 324 1.15 8.70 5.95
CA SER A 324 0.19 7.69 6.42
C SER A 324 0.18 6.48 5.52
N GLY A 325 0.45 5.30 6.07
CA GLY A 325 0.24 4.03 5.40
C GLY A 325 -1.23 3.62 5.30
N LEU A 326 -2.14 4.45 5.83
CA LEU A 326 -3.58 4.18 5.88
C LEU A 326 -3.83 2.78 6.45
N ASP A 327 -4.49 1.91 5.68
CA ASP A 327 -4.83 0.53 6.04
C ASP A 327 -3.99 -0.51 5.29
N MET A 328 -2.82 -0.13 4.76
CA MET A 328 -1.85 -1.06 4.19
C MET A 328 -1.36 -2.05 5.24
N THR A 329 -1.07 -3.28 4.81
CA THR A 329 -0.30 -4.22 5.61
C THR A 329 1.18 -3.83 5.59
N GLU A 330 2.00 -4.39 6.49
CA GLU A 330 3.44 -4.10 6.50
C GLU A 330 4.15 -4.63 5.25
N GLU A 331 3.67 -5.77 4.73
CA GLU A 331 4.16 -6.39 3.50
C GLU A 331 3.94 -5.45 2.30
N ALA A 332 2.73 -4.90 2.18
CA ALA A 332 2.37 -3.97 1.13
C ALA A 332 3.13 -2.64 1.26
N ALA A 333 3.25 -2.10 2.48
CA ALA A 333 3.97 -0.87 2.76
C ALA A 333 5.46 -0.98 2.39
N MET A 334 6.11 -2.08 2.75
CA MET A 334 7.52 -2.32 2.41
C MET A 334 7.71 -2.48 0.90
N ALA A 335 6.86 -3.27 0.24
CA ALA A 335 6.91 -3.44 -1.21
C ALA A 335 6.66 -2.12 -1.96
N LYS A 336 5.68 -1.32 -1.51
CA LYS A 336 5.35 -0.02 -2.10
C LYS A 336 6.47 1.00 -1.91
N LEU A 337 7.17 0.98 -0.78
CA LEU A 337 8.34 1.83 -0.54
C LEU A 337 9.48 1.50 -1.51
N TYR A 338 9.87 0.24 -1.64
CA TYR A 338 10.88 -0.16 -2.64
C TYR A 338 10.48 0.28 -4.04
N TRP A 339 9.23 0.03 -4.43
CA TRP A 339 8.74 0.43 -5.74
C TRP A 339 8.74 1.95 -5.94
N THR A 340 8.36 2.73 -4.92
CA THR A 340 8.32 4.20 -4.96
C THR A 340 9.69 4.85 -4.85
N LEU A 341 10.69 4.16 -4.32
CA LEU A 341 12.08 4.63 -4.41
C LEU A 341 12.59 4.51 -5.85
N GLY A 342 12.19 3.45 -6.56
CA GLY A 342 12.53 3.24 -7.97
C GLY A 342 11.76 4.15 -8.92
N THR A 343 10.51 4.49 -8.60
CA THR A 343 9.60 5.20 -9.51
C THR A 343 9.17 6.55 -8.92
N GLN A 344 8.61 7.45 -9.74
CA GLN A 344 7.95 8.64 -9.20
C GLN A 344 6.83 9.11 -10.12
N LEU A 345 5.72 9.51 -9.52
CA LEU A 345 4.65 10.25 -10.20
C LEU A 345 5.02 11.74 -10.28
N GLU A 346 4.30 12.51 -11.11
CA GLU A 346 4.52 13.96 -11.29
C GLU A 346 4.44 14.73 -9.96
N GLY A 347 3.54 14.33 -9.06
CA GLY A 347 3.41 14.85 -7.69
C GLY A 347 4.51 14.45 -6.71
N GLY A 348 5.47 13.63 -7.14
CA GLY A 348 6.59 13.13 -6.34
C GLY A 348 6.26 11.86 -5.55
N ARG A 349 7.29 11.34 -4.87
CA ARG A 349 7.26 10.06 -4.14
C ARG A 349 6.29 10.06 -2.95
N SER A 350 6.22 11.17 -2.22
CA SER A 350 5.31 11.28 -1.08
C SER A 350 3.85 11.15 -1.50
N GLU A 351 3.46 11.82 -2.59
CA GLU A 351 2.11 11.70 -3.15
C GLU A 351 1.84 10.30 -3.69
N GLN A 352 2.82 9.68 -4.35
CA GLN A 352 2.72 8.31 -4.83
C GLN A 352 2.43 7.30 -3.73
N LEU A 353 3.07 7.44 -2.57
CA LEU A 353 2.81 6.58 -1.41
C LEU A 353 1.39 6.75 -0.86
N GLN A 354 0.78 7.92 -1.04
CA GLN A 354 -0.55 8.24 -0.52
C GLN A 354 -1.70 7.85 -1.47
N ILE A 355 -1.41 7.37 -2.68
CA ILE A 355 -2.43 6.95 -3.66
C ILE A 355 -2.32 5.44 -3.93
N SER A 356 -3.45 4.74 -3.97
CA SER A 356 -3.58 3.32 -4.30
C SER A 356 -3.06 3.07 -5.70
N GLN A 357 -2.11 2.13 -5.82
CA GLN A 357 -1.51 1.76 -7.11
C GLN A 357 -2.00 0.40 -7.60
N ARG A 358 -2.29 -0.50 -6.66
CA ARG A 358 -2.60 -1.92 -6.88
C ARG A 358 -3.75 -2.41 -6.00
N GLY A 359 -4.48 -1.51 -5.34
CA GLY A 359 -5.57 -1.86 -4.42
C GLY A 359 -5.08 -2.25 -3.02
N GLU A 360 -3.86 -1.87 -2.65
CA GLU A 360 -3.19 -2.14 -1.37
C GLU A 360 -3.74 -1.33 -0.19
N GLN A 361 -4.47 -0.24 -0.47
CA GLN A 361 -5.08 0.68 0.49
C GLN A 361 -6.50 1.02 0.06
N SER A 362 -7.39 1.28 1.02
CA SER A 362 -8.82 1.50 0.76
C SER A 362 -9.16 2.95 0.42
N GLN A 363 -8.23 3.86 0.67
CA GLN A 363 -8.39 5.29 0.42
C GLN A 363 -7.14 5.86 -0.27
N ASN A 364 -7.33 6.93 -1.01
CA ASN A 364 -6.30 7.82 -1.51
C ASN A 364 -6.26 9.07 -0.63
N LEU A 365 -5.06 9.54 -0.28
CA LEU A 365 -4.87 10.81 0.41
C LEU A 365 -4.19 11.82 -0.51
N PHE A 366 -4.94 12.85 -0.91
CA PHE A 366 -4.40 13.98 -1.68
C PHE A 366 -4.12 15.12 -0.70
N ASN A 367 -2.84 15.38 -0.42
CA ASN A 367 -2.40 16.41 0.52
C ASN A 367 -1.90 17.66 -0.23
N LEU A 368 -2.77 18.67 -0.34
CA LEU A 368 -2.47 19.91 -1.02
C LEU A 368 -1.77 20.88 -0.07
N SER A 369 -0.48 21.13 -0.30
CA SER A 369 0.28 22.15 0.42
C SER A 369 0.14 23.52 -0.27
N TYR A 370 -0.36 24.51 0.48
CA TYR A 370 -0.48 25.91 0.06
C TYR A 370 0.72 26.76 0.53
N GLY A 371 1.65 26.16 1.28
CA GLY A 371 2.85 26.82 1.78
C GLY A 371 2.60 27.73 2.98
N LYS A 372 3.58 28.59 3.28
CA LYS A 372 3.55 29.60 4.35
C LYS A 372 2.82 30.88 3.92
N GLY A 373 2.35 31.65 4.89
CA GLY A 373 1.75 32.96 4.66
C GLY A 373 2.33 34.02 5.59
N GLY A 374 2.78 35.15 5.02
CA GLY A 374 3.48 36.19 5.77
C GLY A 374 4.83 35.74 6.35
N SER A 375 5.43 36.60 7.16
CA SER A 375 6.58 36.27 8.00
C SER A 375 6.62 37.16 9.23
N GLU A 376 7.51 36.84 10.17
CA GLU A 376 7.87 37.79 11.23
C GLU A 376 8.32 39.13 10.61
N GLY A 377 7.80 40.24 11.13
CA GLY A 377 8.00 41.58 10.57
C GLY A 377 7.19 41.93 9.30
N GLN A 378 6.60 40.93 8.62
CA GLN A 378 5.70 41.12 7.46
C GLN A 378 4.43 40.26 7.58
N PRO A 379 3.59 40.51 8.60
CA PRO A 379 2.35 39.76 8.77
C PRO A 379 1.31 40.20 7.73
N VAL A 380 0.40 39.30 7.38
CA VAL A 380 -0.63 39.52 6.35
C VAL A 380 -2.02 39.70 6.96
N ASP A 381 -2.82 40.56 6.34
CA ASP A 381 -4.24 40.74 6.69
C ASP A 381 -5.08 39.57 6.18
N ILE A 382 -4.81 39.06 4.97
CA ILE A 382 -5.48 37.91 4.38
C ILE A 382 -4.48 37.16 3.51
N PHE A 383 -4.38 35.85 3.71
CA PHE A 383 -3.64 34.97 2.80
C PHE A 383 -4.59 34.33 1.79
N ARG A 384 -4.16 34.21 0.53
CA ARG A 384 -4.89 33.49 -0.51
C ARG A 384 -3.92 32.70 -1.37
N ALA A 385 -4.23 31.43 -1.59
CA ALA A 385 -3.48 30.60 -2.51
C ALA A 385 -4.41 29.63 -3.23
N THR A 386 -4.00 29.25 -4.44
CA THR A 386 -4.76 28.34 -5.31
C THR A 386 -3.94 27.09 -5.57
N LYS A 387 -4.59 25.93 -5.50
CA LYS A 387 -4.03 24.65 -5.93
C LYS A 387 -4.98 23.95 -6.89
N ILE A 388 -4.39 23.19 -7.80
CA ILE A 388 -5.09 22.27 -8.67
C ILE A 388 -4.84 20.89 -8.07
N PRO A 389 -5.87 20.14 -7.65
CA PRO A 389 -5.69 18.77 -7.22
C PRO A 389 -5.16 17.90 -8.35
N ASP A 390 -4.50 16.80 -7.99
CA ASP A 390 -4.10 15.77 -8.94
C ASP A 390 -5.31 15.28 -9.74
N TYR A 391 -5.10 15.04 -11.04
CA TYR A 391 -6.17 14.67 -11.98
C TYR A 391 -6.88 13.36 -11.62
N ARG A 392 -6.25 12.51 -10.80
CA ARG A 392 -6.81 11.23 -10.33
C ARG A 392 -7.77 11.40 -9.16
N LEU A 393 -7.88 12.60 -8.59
CA LEU A 393 -8.89 12.87 -7.57
C LEU A 393 -10.29 12.85 -8.18
N ASP A 394 -11.05 11.78 -7.94
CA ASP A 394 -12.50 11.81 -8.11
C ASP A 394 -13.16 12.48 -6.90
N TRP A 395 -13.58 13.74 -7.07
CA TRP A 395 -14.24 14.52 -6.02
C TRP A 395 -15.52 13.87 -5.49
N ARG A 396 -16.17 12.98 -6.26
CA ARG A 396 -17.39 12.28 -5.84
C ARG A 396 -17.10 11.24 -4.76
N LYS A 397 -15.90 10.68 -4.78
CA LYS A 397 -15.39 9.66 -3.86
C LYS A 397 -14.76 10.23 -2.60
N ILE A 398 -14.66 11.56 -2.48
CA ILE A 398 -14.19 12.19 -1.24
C ILE A 398 -15.12 11.78 -0.09
N SER A 399 -14.56 11.07 0.87
CA SER A 399 -15.23 10.61 2.08
C SER A 399 -14.97 11.54 3.26
N ARG A 400 -13.76 12.13 3.32
CA ARG A 400 -13.31 13.01 4.39
C ARG A 400 -12.38 14.11 3.84
N ALA A 401 -12.42 15.30 4.45
CA ALA A 401 -11.47 16.36 4.16
C ALA A 401 -11.05 17.06 5.45
N VAL A 402 -9.77 17.39 5.56
CA VAL A 402 -9.17 18.01 6.74
C VAL A 402 -8.34 19.20 6.31
N VAL A 403 -8.55 20.35 6.95
CA VAL A 403 -7.68 21.52 6.79
C VAL A 403 -6.75 21.61 7.98
N ARG A 404 -5.48 21.94 7.70
CA ARG A 404 -4.45 22.13 8.73
C ARG A 404 -3.78 23.48 8.53
N LEU A 405 -3.60 24.20 9.63
CA LEU A 405 -2.91 25.48 9.66
C LEU A 405 -1.87 25.41 10.78
N CYS A 406 -0.60 25.46 10.41
CA CYS A 406 0.54 25.18 11.28
C CYS A 406 1.32 26.46 11.57
N GLY A 407 1.77 26.61 12.81
CA GLY A 407 2.67 27.68 13.24
C GLY A 407 2.07 29.08 13.17
N VAL A 408 0.76 29.22 13.43
CA VAL A 408 0.07 30.51 13.37
C VAL A 408 0.58 31.41 14.47
N ARG A 409 1.07 32.58 14.08
CA ARG A 409 1.49 33.64 14.98
C ARG A 409 0.78 34.94 14.59
N ILE A 410 0.67 35.83 15.56
CA ILE A 410 -0.26 36.94 15.50
C ILE A 410 0.46 38.24 15.82
N ALA A 411 0.26 39.24 14.97
CA ALA A 411 0.75 40.58 15.21
C ALA A 411 -0.37 41.44 15.80
N GLY A 412 -0.07 42.10 16.91
CA GLY A 412 -0.98 43.05 17.56
C GLY A 412 -1.99 42.44 18.54
N ALA A 413 -1.84 41.17 18.92
CA ALA A 413 -2.60 40.53 20.00
C ALA A 413 -1.83 40.53 21.32
N SER A 414 -2.55 40.67 22.43
CA SER A 414 -2.04 40.53 23.78
C SER A 414 -2.29 39.12 24.30
N ILE A 415 -1.46 38.66 25.25
CA ILE A 415 -1.70 37.39 25.94
C ILE A 415 -3.09 37.45 26.61
N GLY A 416 -3.90 36.43 26.41
CA GLY A 416 -5.30 36.35 26.86
C GLY A 416 -6.32 36.83 25.83
N ASP A 417 -5.90 37.43 24.70
CA ASP A 417 -6.83 37.80 23.64
C ASP A 417 -7.42 36.54 22.98
N THR A 418 -8.73 36.55 22.77
CA THR A 418 -9.37 35.52 21.95
C THR A 418 -9.20 35.86 20.47
N ILE A 419 -8.58 34.95 19.73
CA ILE A 419 -8.27 35.11 18.33
C ILE A 419 -9.18 34.24 17.51
N THR A 420 -9.83 34.85 16.52
CA THR A 420 -10.57 34.14 15.50
C THR A 420 -9.87 34.20 14.15
N VAL A 421 -9.65 33.05 13.53
CA VAL A 421 -9.21 32.92 12.13
C VAL A 421 -10.22 32.04 11.39
N ARG A 422 -10.62 32.43 10.18
CA ARG A 422 -11.53 31.65 9.34
C ARG A 422 -10.82 31.19 8.09
N ILE A 423 -11.11 29.97 7.66
CA ILE A 423 -10.66 29.46 6.36
C ILE A 423 -11.85 29.35 5.43
N PHE A 424 -11.74 30.04 4.30
CA PHE A 424 -12.73 29.98 3.23
C PHE A 424 -12.18 29.20 2.04
N MET A 425 -13.03 28.39 1.42
CA MET A 425 -12.70 27.60 0.24
C MET A 425 -13.50 28.09 -0.98
N ASN A 426 -12.82 28.41 -2.07
CA ASN A 426 -13.38 28.99 -3.30
C ASN A 426 -14.24 30.25 -3.06
N LYS A 427 -13.81 31.10 -2.12
CA LYS A 427 -14.37 32.45 -1.91
C LYS A 427 -13.26 33.51 -1.91
N PRO A 428 -12.72 33.89 -3.09
CA PRO A 428 -11.63 34.87 -3.17
C PRO A 428 -11.97 36.22 -2.53
N ALA A 429 -13.23 36.64 -2.62
CA ALA A 429 -13.70 37.90 -2.01
C ALA A 429 -14.01 37.80 -0.50
N ALA A 430 -13.59 36.73 0.19
CA ALA A 430 -13.77 36.63 1.64
C ALA A 430 -12.93 37.68 2.39
N THR A 431 -13.51 38.22 3.46
CA THR A 431 -12.94 39.24 4.36
C THR A 431 -13.38 38.95 5.79
N ALA A 432 -12.83 39.65 6.79
CA ALA A 432 -13.23 39.49 8.20
C ALA A 432 -14.73 39.69 8.44
N LYS A 433 -15.40 40.48 7.58
CA LYS A 433 -16.86 40.72 7.60
C LYS A 433 -17.68 39.59 6.97
N THR A 434 -17.04 38.60 6.34
CA THR A 434 -17.75 37.47 5.74
C THR A 434 -18.28 36.55 6.85
N PRO A 435 -19.60 36.26 6.89
CA PRO A 435 -20.20 35.46 7.95
C PRO A 435 -19.65 34.03 8.06
N ARG A 436 -19.62 33.47 9.28
CA ARG A 436 -19.20 32.09 9.58
C ARG A 436 -20.12 31.03 8.96
N ASP A 437 -21.42 31.32 8.91
CA ASP A 437 -22.44 30.43 8.35
C ASP A 437 -22.40 30.37 6.82
N ASN A 438 -21.57 31.19 6.17
CA ASN A 438 -21.32 31.11 4.74
C ASN A 438 -20.93 29.68 4.33
N GLU A 439 -21.55 29.16 3.27
CA GLU A 439 -21.29 27.81 2.76
C GLU A 439 -19.82 27.55 2.43
N ARG A 440 -19.06 28.60 2.10
CA ARG A 440 -17.63 28.55 1.76
C ARG A 440 -16.72 28.70 2.96
N CYS A 441 -17.22 29.05 4.15
CA CYS A 441 -16.45 29.02 5.38
C CYS A 441 -16.31 27.56 5.83
N VAL A 442 -15.15 26.95 5.60
CA VAL A 442 -14.93 25.52 5.83
C VAL A 442 -14.34 25.20 7.20
N ALA A 443 -13.70 26.18 7.83
CA ALA A 443 -13.14 26.07 9.17
C ALA A 443 -13.17 27.43 9.89
N GLU A 444 -13.32 27.39 11.22
CA GLU A 444 -13.16 28.53 12.11
C GLU A 444 -12.32 28.10 13.30
N LEU A 445 -11.29 28.90 13.55
CA LEU A 445 -10.23 28.67 14.52
C LEU A 445 -10.46 29.71 15.60
N GLN A 446 -10.71 29.27 16.83
CA GLN A 446 -10.87 30.15 17.97
C GLN A 446 -10.01 29.64 19.12
N ALA A 447 -9.03 30.44 19.54
CA ALA A 447 -8.12 30.10 20.62
C ALA A 447 -7.77 31.36 21.42
N GLU A 448 -7.46 31.18 22.70
CA GLU A 448 -6.85 32.21 23.53
C GLU A 448 -5.36 32.27 23.19
N TRP A 449 -4.84 33.47 22.93
CA TRP A 449 -3.44 33.68 22.59
C TRP A 449 -2.57 33.63 23.85
N ASP A 450 -1.64 32.68 23.90
CA ASP A 450 -0.69 32.51 25.01
C ASP A 450 0.71 33.05 24.68
N GLY A 451 0.92 33.53 23.45
CA GLY A 451 2.22 34.00 22.94
C GLY A 451 2.98 32.97 22.12
N GLU A 452 2.53 31.71 22.09
CA GLU A 452 3.17 30.62 21.37
C GLU A 452 2.49 30.33 20.03
N ALA A 453 3.22 29.69 19.11
CA ALA A 453 2.70 29.38 17.80
C ALA A 453 1.52 28.38 17.89
N LEU A 454 0.38 28.73 17.27
CA LEU A 454 -0.82 27.90 17.31
C LEU A 454 -0.87 26.94 16.11
N ASN A 455 -1.14 25.67 16.39
CA ASN A 455 -1.37 24.63 15.39
C ASN A 455 -2.84 24.20 15.40
N PHE A 456 -3.41 24.01 14.21
CA PHE A 456 -4.81 23.68 14.08
C PHE A 456 -5.06 22.60 13.03
N ILE A 457 -5.96 21.69 13.37
CA ILE A 457 -6.44 20.63 12.49
C ILE A 457 -7.96 20.59 12.63
N GLN A 458 -8.69 20.75 11.53
CA GLN A 458 -10.15 20.70 11.54
C GLN A 458 -10.69 19.87 10.37
N GLU A 459 -11.56 18.92 10.69
CA GLU A 459 -12.33 18.18 9.69
C GLU A 459 -13.41 19.09 9.09
N ILE A 460 -13.51 19.08 7.76
CA ILE A 460 -14.48 19.87 7.01
C ILE A 460 -15.77 19.05 6.86
N ALA A 461 -16.89 19.66 7.25
CA ALA A 461 -18.20 19.02 7.11
C ALA A 461 -18.47 18.57 5.66
N SER A 462 -18.86 17.30 5.50
CA SER A 462 -18.98 16.61 4.19
C SER A 462 -19.81 17.36 3.14
N ARG A 463 -20.90 18.03 3.54
CA ARG A 463 -21.75 18.86 2.66
C ARG A 463 -20.98 20.03 2.03
N LYS A 464 -20.08 20.66 2.79
CA LYS A 464 -19.25 21.78 2.31
C LYS A 464 -18.14 21.29 1.37
N THR A 465 -17.55 20.13 1.68
CA THR A 465 -16.45 19.54 0.91
C THR A 465 -16.83 19.27 -0.56
N LYS A 466 -17.89 18.50 -0.83
CA LYS A 466 -18.23 18.09 -2.21
C LYS A 466 -18.74 19.24 -3.07
N THR A 467 -19.52 20.14 -2.49
CA THR A 467 -20.10 21.31 -3.21
C THR A 467 -19.03 22.27 -3.71
N VAL A 468 -17.92 22.38 -2.96
CA VAL A 468 -16.89 23.37 -3.23
C VAL A 468 -15.76 22.83 -4.12
N ILE A 469 -15.39 21.57 -3.96
CA ILE A 469 -14.24 20.94 -4.66
C ILE A 469 -14.53 20.60 -6.13
N SER A 470 -15.80 20.45 -6.52
CA SER A 470 -16.20 20.11 -7.90
C SER A 470 -15.81 21.16 -8.97
N GLN A 471 -15.25 22.31 -8.57
CA GLN A 471 -14.94 23.46 -9.42
C GLN A 471 -13.51 23.42 -10.03
N GLY A 472 -12.78 22.32 -9.86
CA GLY A 472 -11.45 22.09 -10.44
C GLY A 472 -10.32 22.77 -9.66
N LYS A 473 -10.31 24.10 -9.58
CA LYS A 473 -9.34 24.85 -8.76
C LYS A 473 -9.84 24.97 -7.32
N ILE A 474 -8.96 24.76 -6.35
CA ILE A 474 -9.24 24.97 -4.93
C ILE A 474 -8.45 26.19 -4.46
N ILE A 475 -9.17 27.23 -4.06
CA ILE A 475 -8.64 28.46 -3.49
C ILE A 475 -8.90 28.40 -1.99
N LEU A 476 -7.85 28.45 -1.18
CA LEU A 476 -7.99 28.68 0.25
C LEU A 476 -7.67 30.13 0.59
N SER A 477 -8.52 30.73 1.41
CA SER A 477 -8.32 32.06 1.98
C SER A 477 -8.29 31.95 3.50
N VAL A 478 -7.18 32.35 4.11
CA VAL A 478 -7.04 32.45 5.58
C VAL A 478 -7.31 33.89 5.97
N VAL A 479 -8.38 34.09 6.75
CA VAL A 479 -8.95 35.39 7.07
C VAL A 479 -9.01 35.55 8.60
N PRO A 480 -8.06 36.25 9.23
CA PRO A 480 -8.15 36.63 10.62
C PRO A 480 -9.31 37.60 10.88
N GLN A 481 -9.67 37.76 12.16
CA GLN A 481 -10.63 38.77 12.61
C GLN A 481 -10.15 40.20 12.29
N ASP A 482 -11.09 41.14 12.25
CA ASP A 482 -10.81 42.51 11.81
C ASP A 482 -9.73 43.18 12.69
N GLY A 483 -8.77 43.84 12.06
CA GLY A 483 -7.63 44.47 12.74
C GLY A 483 -6.51 43.53 13.19
N VAL A 484 -6.63 42.21 13.01
CA VAL A 484 -5.59 41.24 13.35
C VAL A 484 -4.80 40.83 12.10
N LYS A 485 -3.48 40.81 12.20
CA LYS A 485 -2.59 40.28 11.16
C LYS A 485 -1.92 39.00 11.64
N ILE A 486 -1.66 38.09 10.71
CA ILE A 486 -1.09 36.78 11.03
C ILE A 486 0.10 36.45 10.12
N TRP A 487 0.93 35.52 10.58
CA TRP A 487 1.79 34.73 9.72
C TRP A 487 1.78 33.28 10.18
N PHE A 488 2.10 32.35 9.29
CA PHE A 488 2.04 30.91 9.59
C PHE A 488 3.02 30.12 8.74
N ASP A 489 3.42 28.96 9.28
CA ASP A 489 4.50 28.14 8.72
C ASP A 489 3.97 27.17 7.63
N GLY A 490 2.68 26.80 7.68
CA GLY A 490 2.07 26.00 6.62
C GLY A 490 0.54 25.96 6.62
N LEU A 491 -0.04 25.88 5.42
CA LEU A 491 -1.46 25.62 5.20
C LEU A 491 -1.62 24.38 4.31
N TYR A 492 -2.42 23.41 4.76
CA TYR A 492 -2.64 22.14 4.07
C TYR A 492 -4.12 21.78 3.96
N LEU A 493 -4.49 21.16 2.85
CA LEU A 493 -5.78 20.51 2.67
C LEU A 493 -5.57 19.03 2.32
N ALA A 494 -5.94 18.16 3.25
CA ALA A 494 -5.93 16.72 3.08
C ALA A 494 -7.30 16.25 2.61
N LEU A 495 -7.37 15.61 1.44
CA LEU A 495 -8.59 15.05 0.87
C LEU A 495 -8.47 13.52 0.83
N PHE A 496 -9.34 12.84 1.57
CA PHE A 496 -9.44 11.39 1.58
C PHE A 496 -10.54 10.97 0.61
N ALA A 497 -10.17 10.21 -0.42
CA ALA A 497 -11.10 9.65 -1.39
C ALA A 497 -11.07 8.13 -1.33
N GLU A 498 -12.20 7.45 -1.56
CA GLU A 498 -12.20 6.00 -1.73
C GLU A 498 -11.31 5.61 -2.91
N ALA A 499 -10.47 4.59 -2.71
CA ALA A 499 -9.60 4.08 -3.76
C ALA A 499 -10.40 3.35 -4.83
N ASP A 500 -9.97 3.50 -6.09
CA ASP A 500 -10.39 2.61 -7.17
C ASP A 500 -9.74 1.24 -6.97
N TYR A 501 -10.54 0.20 -7.20
CA TYR A 501 -10.04 -1.17 -7.29
C TYR A 501 -9.92 -1.51 -8.76
#